data_AF-A0A7J6EJF8-F1
#
_entry.id   AF-A0A7J6EJF8-F1
#
_cell.length_a   1.000
_cell.length_b   1.000
_cell.length_c   1.000
_cell.angle_alpha   90.00
_cell.angle_beta   90.00
_cell.angle_gamma   90.00
#
_symmetry.space_group_name_H-M   'P 1'
#
loop_
_entity.id
_entity.type
_entity.pdbx_description
1 polymer ?
#
loop_
_entity_poly.entity_id
_entity_poly.type
_entity_poly.pdbx_seq_one_letter_code
_entity_poly.pdbx_strand_id
1 'polypeptide(L)'
;MAALNVILFILLFFSVQFQNSSAQPWIQAGYWYAQSESPTPEINSALYTHLMCAFANVNSTTYHLSIPSTDEQYFSSFTTIVKRGNPSIKTLLSIWNGLAETNKSIVGEKGNYSVFSAMLEKTSNRRAFIESSIKTARIYGFEGLDLFWLYPRSASDMSNMGILLDEWRAAVESESRNSTQSKLLLTMALRYVPEYGKSLNYPIESLVRNLDWGHVVAYDYHLSIKENVTGAHAALYDPNSNVNTDYGIRKWLSRGFPSEKLVLGLPFHGYAWTLVNPGDNGVGSPASGLAVTQDGSVSYQYIKWYTRTYGTNIVYNATYVVNYCVVGASWIGFDDVEAVKTKIAYAKEKKLLGYNVFQVINDDNWVLSRAAHGEEIDQDNNRKSLLIIILPIALILAPLTLIICYLLRRKVLKSKGLDYLYSCRNTNTSEAENNESNAPNLQVFSFNKIKEATNNFSNNNKLGEGGFGIVYKAYQMWEVGKGVEFFDPSLDDSSSPCKLYKCLQVALLCVQESPENRPTMLEIYSMLKDETKAIGTPTRPAFSL
;
A
#
# COMPACT_ATOMS: atom_id res chain seq x y z
N MET A 1 -27.08 -9.61 -33.56
CA MET A 1 -27.81 -9.11 -32.37
C MET A 1 -27.59 -9.98 -31.12
N ALA A 2 -27.63 -11.31 -31.19
CA ALA A 2 -27.43 -12.18 -30.02
C ALA A 2 -26.06 -11.99 -29.32
N ALA A 3 -24.96 -11.82 -30.07
CA ALA A 3 -23.63 -11.61 -29.50
C ALA A 3 -23.47 -10.26 -28.76
N LEU A 4 -24.15 -9.22 -29.24
CA LEU A 4 -24.11 -7.89 -28.60
C LEU A 4 -24.87 -7.90 -27.27
N ASN A 5 -26.00 -8.60 -27.21
CA ASN A 5 -26.77 -8.77 -25.97
C ASN A 5 -26.04 -9.62 -24.93
N VAL A 6 -25.27 -10.64 -25.35
CA VAL A 6 -24.44 -11.44 -24.43
C VAL A 6 -23.29 -10.62 -23.85
N ILE A 7 -22.64 -9.78 -24.67
CA ILE A 7 -21.57 -8.88 -24.19
C ILE A 7 -22.15 -7.84 -23.22
N LEU A 8 -23.31 -7.26 -23.52
CA LEU A 8 -23.96 -6.30 -22.63
C LEU A 8 -24.41 -6.95 -21.31
N PHE A 9 -24.91 -8.19 -21.37
CA PHE A 9 -25.28 -8.95 -20.17
C PHE A 9 -24.06 -9.31 -19.33
N ILE A 10 -22.93 -9.70 -19.94
CA ILE A 10 -21.67 -9.97 -19.24
C ILE A 10 -21.11 -8.70 -18.61
N LEU A 11 -21.12 -7.56 -19.32
CA LEU A 11 -20.68 -6.27 -18.77
C LEU A 11 -21.59 -5.81 -17.62
N LEU A 12 -22.90 -6.02 -17.72
CA LEU A 12 -23.84 -5.75 -16.63
C LEU A 12 -23.61 -6.70 -15.44
N PHE A 13 -23.37 -7.98 -15.68
CA PHE A 13 -23.08 -8.97 -14.63
C PHE A 13 -21.76 -8.67 -13.90
N PHE A 14 -20.72 -8.24 -14.62
CA PHE A 14 -19.47 -7.76 -14.02
C PHE A 14 -19.64 -6.42 -13.30
N SER A 15 -20.48 -5.51 -13.79
CA SER A 15 -20.75 -4.24 -13.09
C SER A 15 -21.58 -4.42 -11.81
N VAL A 16 -22.42 -5.45 -11.72
CA VAL A 16 -23.16 -5.80 -10.50
C VAL A 16 -22.28 -6.56 -9.50
N GLN A 17 -21.28 -7.34 -9.97
CA GLN A 17 -20.26 -7.94 -9.09
C GLN A 17 -19.14 -6.95 -8.67
N PHE A 18 -19.02 -5.82 -9.34
CA PHE A 18 -18.27 -4.63 -8.90
C PHE A 18 -19.18 -3.60 -8.23
N GLN A 19 -20.22 -4.04 -7.53
CA GLN A 19 -20.49 -3.35 -6.26
C GLN A 19 -19.27 -3.63 -5.39
N ASN A 20 -18.42 -2.62 -5.23
CA ASN A 20 -17.44 -2.58 -4.14
C ASN A 20 -18.20 -2.95 -2.86
N SER A 21 -18.12 -4.21 -2.47
CA SER A 21 -18.17 -4.54 -1.06
C SER A 21 -17.08 -3.66 -0.49
N SER A 22 -17.43 -2.62 0.25
CA SER A 22 -16.45 -1.85 1.00
C SER A 22 -15.88 -2.82 2.03
N ALA A 23 -14.92 -3.65 1.62
CA ALA A 23 -14.07 -4.36 2.54
C ALA A 23 -13.49 -3.26 3.43
N GLN A 24 -13.84 -3.31 4.71
CA GLN A 24 -13.26 -2.40 5.70
C GLN A 24 -11.74 -2.45 5.51
N PRO A 25 -11.07 -1.30 5.30
CA PRO A 25 -9.62 -1.30 5.13
C PRO A 25 -8.98 -1.93 6.36
N TRP A 26 -8.01 -2.81 6.13
CA TRP A 26 -7.28 -3.50 7.20
C TRP A 26 -6.75 -2.49 8.22
N ILE A 27 -6.99 -2.72 9.51
CA ILE A 27 -6.70 -1.71 10.54
C ILE A 27 -5.18 -1.56 10.69
N GLN A 28 -4.71 -0.35 10.43
CA GLN A 28 -3.35 0.11 10.69
C GLN A 28 -3.46 1.19 11.76
N ALA A 29 -3.29 0.81 13.02
CA ALA A 29 -3.45 1.68 14.17
C ALA A 29 -2.10 2.00 14.84
N GLY A 30 -2.04 3.10 15.58
CA GLY A 30 -0.85 3.43 16.35
C GLY A 30 -1.10 4.43 17.46
N TYR A 31 -0.35 4.29 18.54
CA TYR A 31 -0.33 5.22 19.65
C TYR A 31 0.61 6.39 19.41
N TRP A 32 0.16 7.58 19.78
CA TRP A 32 0.99 8.76 19.99
C TRP A 32 0.83 9.21 21.45
N TYR A 33 1.90 9.10 22.25
CA TYR A 33 1.87 9.49 23.66
C TYR A 33 2.40 10.91 23.86
N ALA A 34 1.58 11.79 24.45
CA ALA A 34 1.90 13.21 24.58
C ALA A 34 3.14 13.54 25.42
N GLN A 35 3.49 12.66 26.37
CA GLN A 35 4.65 12.86 27.26
C GLN A 35 5.97 12.35 26.70
N SER A 36 5.97 11.91 25.44
CA SER A 36 7.21 11.57 24.75
C SER A 36 8.03 12.82 24.43
N GLU A 37 9.35 12.69 24.36
CA GLU A 37 10.34 13.78 24.26
C GLU A 37 10.34 14.54 22.90
N SER A 38 9.19 14.80 22.29
CA SER A 38 9.12 15.56 21.03
C SER A 38 7.82 16.37 20.90
N PRO A 39 7.87 17.66 20.47
CA PRO A 39 6.65 18.30 19.99
C PRO A 39 6.13 17.45 18.84
N THR A 40 4.81 17.15 18.80
CA THR A 40 4.16 16.29 17.79
C THR A 40 4.96 16.27 16.48
N PRO A 41 5.84 15.26 16.25
CA PRO A 41 6.53 15.15 14.98
C PRO A 41 5.47 15.14 13.89
N GLU A 42 5.78 15.60 12.68
CA GLU A 42 4.86 15.41 11.55
C GLU A 42 4.64 13.90 11.37
N ILE A 43 3.64 13.35 12.05
CA ILE A 43 3.31 11.93 11.99
C ILE A 43 2.95 11.67 10.55
N ASN A 44 3.61 10.70 9.92
CA ASN A 44 3.25 10.26 8.58
C ASN A 44 1.92 9.48 8.64
N SER A 45 0.82 10.21 8.79
CA SER A 45 -0.52 9.68 8.97
C SER A 45 -1.05 8.95 7.74
N ALA A 46 -0.40 9.06 6.58
CA ALA A 46 -0.72 8.26 5.40
C ALA A 46 -0.45 6.76 5.61
N LEU A 47 0.42 6.39 6.54
CA LEU A 47 0.73 4.99 6.87
C LEU A 47 -0.28 4.34 7.83
N TYR A 48 -1.26 5.11 8.30
CA TYR A 48 -2.22 4.68 9.33
C TYR A 48 -3.66 4.97 8.92
N THR A 49 -4.54 4.06 9.32
CA THR A 49 -6.00 4.23 9.24
C THR A 49 -6.57 4.88 10.50
N HIS A 50 -5.95 4.60 11.64
CA HIS A 50 -6.37 5.04 12.97
C HIS A 50 -5.18 5.50 13.79
N LEU A 51 -5.30 6.61 14.53
CA LEU A 51 -4.30 7.03 15.50
C LEU A 51 -4.93 7.34 16.85
N MET A 52 -4.29 6.88 17.92
CA MET A 52 -4.75 7.03 19.30
C MET A 52 -3.89 8.08 19.99
N CYS A 53 -4.50 9.20 20.40
CA CYS A 53 -3.85 10.21 21.23
C CYS A 53 -3.91 9.76 22.69
N ALA A 54 -2.74 9.51 23.27
CA ALA A 54 -2.57 8.92 24.58
C ALA A 54 -1.89 9.92 25.54
N PHE A 55 -2.21 9.96 26.84
CA PHE A 55 -3.39 9.39 27.49
C PHE A 55 -4.16 10.49 28.24
N ALA A 56 -5.49 10.45 28.16
CA ALA A 56 -6.34 11.13 29.13
C ALA A 56 -6.42 10.31 30.42
N ASN A 57 -6.58 11.00 31.55
CA ASN A 57 -6.65 10.42 32.89
C ASN A 57 -8.08 10.37 33.42
N VAL A 58 -8.29 9.57 34.46
CA VAL A 58 -9.56 9.52 35.21
C VAL A 58 -9.36 10.17 36.59
N ASN A 59 -10.13 11.22 36.89
CA ASN A 59 -10.06 11.86 38.19
C ASN A 59 -10.49 10.87 39.30
N SER A 60 -9.65 10.70 40.33
CA SER A 60 -9.88 9.69 41.38
C SER A 60 -11.11 9.94 42.26
N THR A 61 -11.66 11.15 42.25
CA THR A 61 -12.78 11.55 43.12
C THR A 61 -14.08 11.64 42.33
N THR A 62 -14.05 12.27 41.15
CA THR A 62 -15.25 12.50 40.33
C THR A 62 -15.46 11.43 39.27
N TYR A 63 -14.42 10.66 38.95
CA TYR A 63 -14.36 9.72 37.83
C TYR A 63 -14.61 10.36 36.46
N HIS A 64 -14.52 11.68 36.37
CA HIS A 64 -14.53 12.38 35.10
C HIS A 64 -13.19 12.24 34.39
N LEU A 65 -13.25 12.19 33.06
CA LEU A 65 -12.06 12.28 32.22
C LEU A 65 -11.39 13.65 32.35
N SER A 66 -10.07 13.66 32.44
CA SER A 66 -9.24 14.86 32.55
C SER A 66 -8.00 14.72 31.67
N ILE A 67 -7.66 15.76 30.92
CA ILE A 67 -6.39 15.84 30.19
C ILE A 67 -5.42 16.67 31.04
N PRO A 68 -4.15 16.22 31.24
CA PRO A 68 -3.15 17.03 31.91
C PRO A 68 -2.99 18.39 31.23
N SER A 69 -2.94 19.47 31.99
CA SER A 69 -2.81 20.82 31.43
C SER A 69 -1.53 21.01 30.61
N THR A 70 -0.47 20.29 30.94
CA THR A 70 0.78 20.26 30.16
C THR A 70 0.60 19.69 28.75
N ASP A 71 -0.40 18.83 28.58
CA ASP A 71 -0.60 18.05 27.36
C ASP A 71 -1.79 18.58 26.53
N GLU A 72 -2.62 19.46 27.10
CA GLU A 72 -3.87 19.97 26.51
C GLU A 72 -3.70 20.55 25.09
N GLN A 73 -2.58 21.26 24.83
CA GLN A 73 -2.26 21.79 23.51
C GLN A 73 -2.10 20.68 22.44
N TYR A 74 -1.59 19.52 22.84
CA TYR A 74 -1.40 18.40 21.93
C TYR A 74 -2.73 17.73 21.63
N PHE A 75 -3.56 17.46 22.65
CA PHE A 75 -4.87 16.86 22.46
C PHE A 75 -5.78 17.74 21.59
N SER A 76 -5.75 19.07 21.77
CA SER A 76 -6.58 20.01 21.01
C SER A 76 -6.18 20.15 19.55
N SER A 77 -4.89 19.97 19.22
CA SER A 77 -4.38 20.10 17.85
C SER A 77 -4.21 18.76 17.13
N PHE A 78 -4.16 17.64 17.85
CA PHE A 78 -3.83 16.31 17.33
C PHE A 78 -4.61 15.93 16.08
N THR A 79 -5.95 15.92 16.17
CA THR A 79 -6.82 15.52 15.06
C THR A 79 -6.62 16.41 13.83
N THR A 80 -6.46 17.71 14.04
CA THR A 80 -6.22 18.67 12.95
C THR A 80 -4.87 18.42 12.27
N ILE A 81 -3.81 18.14 13.04
CA ILE A 81 -2.46 17.91 12.51
C ILE A 81 -2.44 16.62 11.68
N VAL A 82 -2.90 15.50 12.22
CA VAL A 82 -2.80 14.20 11.53
C VAL A 82 -3.70 14.15 10.28
N LYS A 83 -4.82 14.87 10.28
CA LYS A 83 -5.69 14.97 9.11
C LYS A 83 -5.10 15.77 7.95
N ARG A 84 -4.05 16.58 8.17
CA ARG A 84 -3.32 17.25 7.08
C ARG A 84 -2.59 16.24 6.20
N GLY A 85 -1.96 15.23 6.81
CA GLY A 85 -1.26 14.16 6.09
C GLY A 85 -2.18 13.06 5.55
N ASN A 86 -3.33 12.84 6.21
CA ASN A 86 -4.33 11.86 5.79
C ASN A 86 -5.75 12.32 6.20
N PRO A 87 -6.50 12.98 5.30
CA PRO A 87 -7.84 13.48 5.61
C PRO A 87 -8.86 12.41 6.02
N SER A 88 -8.61 11.13 5.68
CA SER A 88 -9.50 10.01 5.99
C SER A 88 -9.20 9.33 7.32
N ILE A 89 -8.10 9.70 7.99
CA ILE A 89 -7.68 9.07 9.24
C ILE A 89 -8.71 9.28 10.35
N LYS A 90 -8.94 8.24 11.13
CA LYS A 90 -9.77 8.30 12.33
C LYS A 90 -8.89 8.50 13.56
N THR A 91 -9.24 9.44 14.42
CA THR A 91 -8.52 9.68 15.67
C THR A 91 -9.32 9.20 16.87
N LEU A 92 -8.64 8.57 17.82
CA LEU A 92 -9.24 8.09 19.06
C LEU A 92 -8.56 8.75 20.26
N LEU A 93 -9.35 9.02 21.29
CA LEU A 93 -8.85 9.44 22.59
C LEU A 93 -8.59 8.19 23.43
N SER A 94 -7.32 7.93 23.77
CA SER A 94 -6.97 6.82 24.65
C SER A 94 -6.93 7.23 26.11
N ILE A 95 -7.47 6.37 26.95
CA ILE A 95 -7.69 6.60 28.37
C ILE A 95 -6.84 5.63 29.17
N TRP A 96 -6.01 6.19 30.05
CA TRP A 96 -5.22 5.43 31.01
C TRP A 96 -5.26 6.12 32.37
N ASN A 97 -4.74 5.48 33.41
CA ASN A 97 -4.57 6.09 34.72
C ASN A 97 -3.25 5.60 35.34
N GLY A 98 -2.22 5.62 34.51
CA GLY A 98 -0.85 5.33 34.88
C GLY A 98 -0.18 6.52 35.54
N LEU A 99 0.79 6.25 36.42
CA LEU A 99 1.59 7.30 37.03
C LEU A 99 2.71 7.71 36.06
N ALA A 100 2.44 8.72 35.24
CA ALA A 100 3.44 9.45 34.46
C ALA A 100 4.68 9.80 35.30
N GLU A 101 4.49 10.15 36.57
CA GLU A 101 5.52 10.52 37.54
C GLU A 101 6.56 9.44 37.85
N THR A 102 6.33 8.18 37.48
CA THR A 102 7.21 7.08 37.90
C THR A 102 8.30 6.70 36.90
N ASN A 103 8.31 7.25 35.68
CA ASN A 103 9.24 6.85 34.59
C ASN A 103 9.35 5.32 34.43
N LYS A 104 8.26 4.59 34.70
CA LYS A 104 8.24 3.13 34.69
C LYS A 104 7.30 2.66 33.61
N SER A 105 7.80 1.75 32.77
CA SER A 105 7.09 1.08 31.69
C SER A 105 5.60 0.90 31.96
N ILE A 106 4.83 1.16 30.91
CA ILE A 106 3.37 1.02 30.80
C ILE A 106 2.88 -0.40 31.17
N VAL A 107 3.80 -1.37 31.31
CA VAL A 107 3.49 -2.77 31.65
C VAL A 107 3.77 -3.16 33.12
N GLY A 108 4.10 -2.18 33.97
CA GLY A 108 3.35 -2.09 35.22
C GLY A 108 3.93 -2.66 36.51
N GLU A 109 3.26 -2.19 37.56
CA GLU A 109 2.63 -2.92 38.69
C GLU A 109 2.19 -1.91 39.77
N LYS A 110 2.67 -0.66 39.65
CA LYS A 110 2.30 0.51 40.48
C LYS A 110 1.49 1.57 39.72
N GLY A 111 0.65 1.20 38.74
CA GLY A 111 -0.41 2.09 38.27
C GLY A 111 -1.42 2.33 39.40
N ASN A 112 -2.08 3.49 39.42
CA ASN A 112 -3.19 3.72 40.36
C ASN A 112 -4.47 3.02 39.85
N TYR A 113 -4.38 1.70 39.69
CA TYR A 113 -5.47 0.85 39.21
C TYR A 113 -6.67 0.85 40.16
N SER A 114 -6.49 1.34 41.39
CA SER A 114 -7.58 1.54 42.34
C SER A 114 -8.65 2.50 41.81
N VAL A 115 -8.25 3.49 40.99
CA VAL A 115 -9.21 4.43 40.39
C VAL A 115 -10.12 3.75 39.38
N PHE A 116 -9.58 2.89 38.50
CA PHE A 116 -10.41 2.14 37.55
C PHE A 116 -11.32 1.12 38.26
N SER A 117 -10.80 0.39 39.26
CA SER A 117 -11.62 -0.50 40.08
C SER A 117 -12.76 0.26 40.76
N ALA A 118 -12.46 1.37 41.43
CA ALA A 118 -13.48 2.19 42.11
C ALA A 118 -14.47 2.87 41.13
N MET A 119 -14.02 3.21 39.92
CA MET A 119 -14.90 3.72 38.87
C MET A 119 -15.93 2.66 38.45
N LEU A 120 -15.54 1.39 38.41
CA LEU A 120 -16.39 0.29 37.97
C LEU A 120 -17.38 -0.21 39.02
N GLU A 121 -17.06 -0.05 40.30
CA GLU A 121 -17.85 -0.59 41.41
C GLU A 121 -19.29 -0.06 41.48
N LYS A 122 -19.53 1.19 41.07
CA LYS A 122 -20.85 1.84 41.21
C LYS A 122 -21.37 2.36 39.88
N THR A 123 -22.67 2.18 39.63
CA THR A 123 -23.35 2.73 38.44
C THR A 123 -23.18 4.24 38.31
N SER A 124 -23.20 4.98 39.43
CA SER A 124 -22.97 6.44 39.42
C SER A 124 -21.57 6.80 38.91
N ASN A 125 -20.56 6.02 39.28
CA ASN A 125 -19.17 6.27 38.93
C ASN A 125 -18.92 5.92 37.45
N ARG A 126 -19.44 4.78 37.00
CA ARG A 126 -19.43 4.40 35.57
C ARG A 126 -20.14 5.43 34.71
N ARG A 127 -21.30 5.93 35.14
CA ARG A 127 -22.03 6.99 34.42
C ARG A 127 -21.19 8.26 34.29
N ALA A 128 -20.56 8.71 35.37
CA ALA A 128 -19.71 9.89 35.36
C ALA A 128 -18.51 9.74 34.39
N PHE A 129 -17.89 8.55 34.37
CA PHE A 129 -16.84 8.20 33.42
C PHE A 129 -17.35 8.20 31.96
N ILE A 130 -18.46 7.50 31.71
CA ILE A 130 -19.04 7.37 30.36
C ILE A 130 -19.42 8.76 29.80
N GLU A 131 -20.19 9.54 30.54
CA GLU A 131 -20.67 10.85 30.09
C GLU A 131 -19.51 11.82 29.83
N SER A 132 -18.53 11.86 30.73
CA SER A 132 -17.36 12.72 30.57
C SER A 132 -16.45 12.27 29.44
N SER A 133 -16.28 10.96 29.21
CA SER A 133 -15.45 10.43 28.12
C SER A 133 -16.00 10.81 26.75
N ILE A 134 -17.31 10.62 26.53
CA ILE A 134 -18.00 11.00 25.30
C ILE A 134 -17.89 12.50 25.07
N LYS A 135 -18.19 13.31 26.10
CA LYS A 135 -18.09 14.76 26.03
C LYS A 135 -16.68 15.21 25.66
N THR A 136 -15.65 14.68 26.31
CA THR A 136 -14.25 15.04 26.06
C THR A 136 -13.82 14.62 24.66
N ALA A 137 -14.15 13.42 24.19
CA ALA A 137 -13.86 13.01 22.82
C ALA A 137 -14.43 13.99 21.79
N ARG A 138 -15.68 14.43 21.96
CA ARG A 138 -16.29 15.41 21.05
C ARG A 138 -15.66 16.79 21.13
N ILE A 139 -15.35 17.30 22.33
CA ILE A 139 -14.70 18.62 22.52
C ILE A 139 -13.38 18.68 21.76
N TYR A 140 -12.59 17.60 21.81
CA TYR A 140 -11.29 17.52 21.17
C TYR A 140 -11.33 16.95 19.74
N GLY A 141 -12.53 16.74 19.18
CA GLY A 141 -12.73 16.32 17.80
C GLY A 141 -12.33 14.87 17.49
N PHE A 142 -12.24 14.01 18.50
CA PHE A 142 -11.98 12.58 18.32
C PHE A 142 -13.21 11.82 17.81
N GLU A 143 -12.96 10.78 17.03
CA GLU A 143 -13.96 9.91 16.41
C GLU A 143 -14.10 8.56 17.12
N GLY A 144 -13.34 8.35 18.20
CA GLY A 144 -13.51 7.20 19.07
C GLY A 144 -12.81 7.35 20.42
N LEU A 145 -13.04 6.35 21.25
CA LEU A 145 -12.53 6.22 22.59
C LEU A 145 -11.84 4.87 22.71
N ASP A 146 -10.67 4.88 23.35
CA ASP A 146 -9.87 3.70 23.61
C ASP A 146 -9.61 3.56 25.11
N LEU A 147 -9.86 2.38 25.68
CA LEU A 147 -9.57 2.10 27.08
C LEU A 147 -8.28 1.27 27.20
N PHE A 148 -7.23 1.89 27.72
CA PHE A 148 -5.94 1.25 27.97
C PHE A 148 -5.84 0.80 29.44
N TRP A 149 -6.61 -0.21 29.84
CA TRP A 149 -6.58 -0.70 31.23
C TRP A 149 -5.86 -2.05 31.35
N LEU A 150 -4.55 -1.98 31.60
CA LEU A 150 -3.68 -3.14 31.80
C LEU A 150 -3.13 -3.13 33.24
N TYR A 151 -3.77 -3.77 34.22
CA TYR A 151 -4.81 -4.81 34.09
C TYR A 151 -5.86 -4.76 35.20
N PRO A 152 -7.08 -5.28 34.95
CA PRO A 152 -8.03 -5.64 35.99
C PRO A 152 -7.37 -6.52 37.05
N ARG A 153 -7.66 -6.27 38.34
CA ARG A 153 -6.97 -6.92 39.46
C ARG A 153 -7.78 -8.02 40.11
N SER A 154 -9.09 -8.05 39.88
CA SER A 154 -10.01 -8.99 40.52
C SER A 154 -11.03 -9.57 39.53
N ALA A 155 -11.65 -10.69 39.91
CA ALA A 155 -12.78 -11.22 39.17
C ALA A 155 -13.97 -10.24 39.14
N SER A 156 -14.12 -9.42 40.20
CA SER A 156 -15.11 -8.34 40.26
C SER A 156 -14.82 -7.27 39.20
N ASP A 157 -13.56 -6.85 39.06
CA ASP A 157 -13.15 -5.91 38.00
C ASP A 157 -13.50 -6.45 36.61
N MET A 158 -13.24 -7.73 36.35
CA MET A 158 -13.58 -8.38 35.08
C MET A 158 -15.09 -8.38 34.82
N SER A 159 -15.90 -8.72 35.82
CA SER A 159 -17.36 -8.70 35.70
C SER A 159 -17.89 -7.28 35.49
N ASN A 160 -17.41 -6.31 36.28
CA ASN A 160 -17.85 -4.92 36.21
C ASN A 160 -17.38 -4.23 34.92
N MET A 161 -16.25 -4.66 34.35
CA MET A 161 -15.84 -4.23 33.01
C MET A 161 -16.90 -4.59 31.97
N GLY A 162 -17.46 -5.80 32.05
CA GLY A 162 -18.54 -6.21 31.14
C GLY A 162 -19.74 -5.27 31.22
N ILE A 163 -20.12 -4.87 32.44
CA ILE A 163 -21.21 -3.92 32.70
C ILE A 163 -20.88 -2.53 32.16
N LEU A 164 -19.65 -2.04 32.40
CA LEU A 164 -19.20 -0.76 31.85
C LEU A 164 -19.31 -0.74 30.33
N LEU A 165 -18.85 -1.79 29.66
CA LEU A 165 -18.86 -1.84 28.19
C LEU A 165 -20.30 -1.85 27.64
N ASP A 166 -21.23 -2.54 28.29
CA ASP A 166 -22.65 -2.52 27.92
C ASP A 166 -23.24 -1.10 28.07
N GLU A 167 -23.00 -0.45 29.22
CA GLU A 167 -23.46 0.92 29.48
C GLU A 167 -22.80 1.94 28.53
N TRP A 168 -21.51 1.78 28.25
CA TRP A 168 -20.74 2.70 27.41
C TRP A 168 -21.17 2.63 25.96
N ARG A 169 -21.37 1.41 25.42
CA ARG A 169 -21.90 1.23 24.06
C ARG A 169 -23.30 1.83 23.93
N ALA A 170 -24.18 1.58 24.90
CA ALA A 170 -25.54 2.14 24.89
C ALA A 170 -25.53 3.68 24.91
N ALA A 171 -24.65 4.29 25.72
CA ALA A 171 -24.51 5.75 25.79
C ALA A 171 -23.98 6.35 24.48
N VAL A 172 -22.98 5.72 23.87
CA VAL A 172 -22.43 6.15 22.56
C VAL A 172 -23.48 6.03 21.45
N GLU A 173 -24.30 4.98 21.45
CA GLU A 173 -25.40 4.85 20.49
C GLU A 173 -26.47 5.91 20.71
N SER A 174 -26.84 6.18 21.95
CA SER A 174 -27.79 7.22 22.31
C SER A 174 -27.33 8.62 21.90
N GLU A 175 -26.06 8.95 22.15
CA GLU A 175 -25.46 10.23 21.73
C GLU A 175 -25.52 10.41 20.22
N SER A 176 -25.17 9.36 19.45
CA SER A 176 -25.18 9.43 17.99
C SER A 176 -26.56 9.60 17.37
N ARG A 177 -27.64 9.14 18.03
CA ARG A 177 -29.02 9.34 17.56
C ARG A 177 -29.50 10.78 17.77
N ASN A 178 -28.91 11.47 18.74
CA ASN A 178 -29.26 12.85 19.10
C ASN A 178 -28.28 13.88 18.51
N SER A 179 -27.34 13.44 17.67
CA SER A 179 -26.29 14.24 17.06
C SER A 179 -26.26 14.00 15.55
N THR A 180 -25.73 14.97 14.79
CA THR A 180 -25.42 14.77 13.36
C THR A 180 -24.07 14.06 13.14
N GLN A 181 -23.33 13.81 14.22
CA GLN A 181 -22.01 13.18 14.18
C GLN A 181 -22.13 11.65 14.15
N SER A 182 -21.15 11.00 13.49
CA SER A 182 -21.05 9.55 13.48
C SER A 182 -20.81 8.99 14.88
N LYS A 183 -21.35 7.78 15.13
CA LYS A 183 -21.12 7.01 16.35
C LYS A 183 -19.62 6.91 16.67
N LEU A 184 -19.23 7.15 17.92
CA LEU A 184 -17.86 6.96 18.38
C LEU A 184 -17.45 5.48 18.28
N LEU A 185 -16.22 5.24 17.82
CA LEU A 185 -15.59 3.93 17.94
C LEU A 185 -15.26 3.65 19.41
N LEU A 186 -15.41 2.40 19.85
CA LEU A 186 -14.98 1.93 21.17
C LEU A 186 -13.95 0.81 21.00
N THR A 187 -12.75 1.04 21.52
CA THR A 187 -11.64 0.08 21.45
C THR A 187 -11.04 -0.14 22.83
N MET A 188 -10.31 -1.24 22.98
CA MET A 188 -9.67 -1.55 24.26
C MET A 188 -8.37 -2.31 24.09
N ALA A 189 -7.38 -1.97 24.91
CA ALA A 189 -6.16 -2.73 25.05
C ALA A 189 -6.44 -4.03 25.81
N LEU A 190 -6.03 -5.16 25.23
CA LEU A 190 -6.21 -6.49 25.78
C LEU A 190 -4.86 -7.07 26.18
N ARG A 191 -4.83 -7.82 27.28
CA ARG A 191 -3.69 -8.68 27.60
C ARG A 191 -3.45 -9.68 26.47
N TYR A 192 -2.19 -10.11 26.29
CA TYR A 192 -1.85 -11.14 25.30
C TYR A 192 -2.69 -12.44 25.43
N VAL A 193 -3.13 -12.77 26.63
CA VAL A 193 -3.96 -13.94 26.94
C VAL A 193 -5.28 -13.51 27.59
N PRO A 194 -6.43 -14.15 27.26
CA PRO A 194 -7.74 -13.80 27.82
C PRO A 194 -7.95 -14.20 29.28
N GLU A 195 -7.04 -14.99 29.84
CA GLU A 195 -7.14 -15.58 31.17
C GLU A 195 -5.80 -15.45 31.89
N TYR A 196 -5.83 -15.03 33.15
CA TYR A 196 -4.63 -14.94 33.98
C TYR A 196 -4.88 -15.51 35.37
N GLY A 197 -4.03 -16.45 35.78
CA GLY A 197 -4.26 -17.22 37.00
C GLY A 197 -5.56 -18.02 36.94
N LYS A 198 -6.18 -18.28 38.10
CA LYS A 198 -7.39 -19.13 38.20
C LYS A 198 -8.70 -18.37 38.09
N SER A 199 -8.70 -17.05 38.27
CA SER A 199 -9.94 -16.28 38.50
C SER A 199 -10.10 -15.05 37.60
N LEU A 200 -9.05 -14.59 36.91
CA LEU A 200 -9.13 -13.42 36.05
C LEU A 200 -9.39 -13.84 34.61
N ASN A 201 -10.65 -13.74 34.21
CA ASN A 201 -11.11 -14.08 32.86
C ASN A 201 -11.77 -12.84 32.27
N TYR A 202 -11.37 -12.45 31.06
CA TYR A 202 -12.04 -11.35 30.36
C TYR A 202 -13.50 -11.72 30.03
N PRO A 203 -14.45 -10.76 30.09
CA PRO A 203 -15.86 -10.98 29.74
C PRO A 203 -16.04 -10.99 28.21
N ILE A 204 -15.60 -12.08 27.56
CA ILE A 204 -15.52 -12.20 26.09
C ILE A 204 -16.82 -11.76 25.38
N GLU A 205 -17.98 -12.23 25.84
CA GLU A 205 -19.27 -11.89 25.22
C GLU A 205 -19.56 -10.38 25.23
N SER A 206 -19.28 -9.70 26.35
CA SER A 206 -19.45 -8.24 26.44
C SER A 206 -18.43 -7.52 25.56
N LEU A 207 -17.18 -7.98 25.51
CA LEU A 207 -16.16 -7.41 24.62
C LEU A 207 -16.59 -7.47 23.16
N VAL A 208 -17.03 -8.65 22.70
CA VAL A 208 -17.44 -8.88 21.31
C VAL A 208 -18.68 -8.06 20.95
N ARG A 209 -19.64 -7.95 21.87
CA ARG A 209 -20.87 -7.17 21.68
C ARG A 209 -20.59 -5.67 21.60
N ASN A 210 -19.70 -5.15 22.45
CA ASN A 210 -19.60 -3.72 22.70
C ASN A 210 -18.41 -3.03 22.05
N LEU A 211 -17.29 -3.70 21.80
CA LEU A 211 -16.12 -3.07 21.18
C LEU A 211 -16.20 -3.15 19.65
N ASP A 212 -15.72 -2.12 18.96
CA ASP A 212 -15.45 -2.19 17.53
C ASP A 212 -14.28 -3.15 17.27
N TRP A 213 -13.21 -3.04 18.07
CA TRP A 213 -12.15 -4.05 18.15
C TRP A 213 -11.41 -4.02 19.49
N GLY A 214 -10.76 -5.13 19.82
CA GLY A 214 -9.75 -5.21 20.87
C GLY A 214 -8.36 -5.35 20.25
N HIS A 215 -7.38 -4.64 20.79
CA HIS A 215 -6.00 -4.77 20.33
C HIS A 215 -5.12 -5.40 21.41
N VAL A 216 -4.42 -6.46 21.04
CA VAL A 216 -3.67 -7.31 21.96
C VAL A 216 -2.29 -6.71 22.21
N VAL A 217 -1.96 -6.42 23.45
CA VAL A 217 -0.60 -6.04 23.86
C VAL A 217 0.28 -7.28 23.84
N ALA A 218 0.90 -7.50 22.68
CA ALA A 218 1.70 -8.68 22.35
C ALA A 218 3.22 -8.40 22.46
N TYR A 219 3.59 -7.71 23.53
CA TYR A 219 4.95 -7.31 23.84
C TYR A 219 5.10 -7.15 25.36
N ASP A 220 6.32 -6.87 25.79
CA ASP A 220 6.74 -6.70 27.19
C ASP A 220 6.58 -7.99 28.02
N TYR A 221 6.78 -9.13 27.36
CA TYR A 221 6.79 -10.46 27.96
C TYR A 221 7.95 -10.66 28.94
N HIS A 222 9.11 -10.11 28.59
CA HIS A 222 10.36 -10.22 29.33
C HIS A 222 10.93 -8.83 29.54
N LEU A 223 11.28 -8.49 30.78
CA LEU A 223 11.71 -7.14 31.16
C LEU A 223 12.97 -7.17 32.03
N SER A 224 13.95 -6.33 31.72
CA SER A 224 15.23 -6.26 32.46
C SER A 224 15.12 -5.78 33.90
N ILE A 225 13.99 -5.15 34.25
CA ILE A 225 13.68 -4.78 35.63
C ILE A 225 13.21 -5.98 36.49
N LYS A 226 12.74 -7.06 35.85
CA LYS A 226 12.19 -8.25 36.53
C LYS A 226 13.09 -9.47 36.43
N GLU A 227 13.92 -9.54 35.39
CA GLU A 227 14.61 -10.77 34.98
C GLU A 227 16.12 -10.57 34.87
N ASN A 228 16.87 -11.52 35.42
CA ASN A 228 18.33 -11.60 35.34
C ASN A 228 18.80 -12.50 34.18
N VAL A 229 17.99 -12.59 33.13
CA VAL A 229 18.30 -13.27 31.87
C VAL A 229 17.80 -12.41 30.72
N THR A 230 18.50 -12.41 29.60
CA THR A 230 18.02 -11.74 28.38
C THR A 230 16.73 -12.40 27.89
N GLY A 231 15.81 -11.64 27.31
CA GLY A 231 14.50 -12.18 26.94
C GLY A 231 13.92 -11.58 25.66
N ALA A 232 13.15 -12.39 24.95
CA ALA A 232 12.42 -11.98 23.74
C ALA A 232 11.11 -11.27 24.14
N HIS A 233 11.20 -9.99 24.50
CA HIS A 233 10.05 -9.24 25.05
C HIS A 233 8.81 -9.20 24.13
N ALA A 234 8.99 -9.40 22.82
CA ALA A 234 7.93 -9.37 21.82
C ALA A 234 7.79 -10.69 21.05
N ALA A 235 8.19 -11.82 21.63
CA ALA A 235 8.20 -13.12 20.96
C ALA A 235 6.90 -13.44 20.19
N LEU A 236 7.00 -13.74 18.89
CA LEU A 236 5.87 -14.30 18.14
C LEU A 236 5.63 -15.76 18.58
N TYR A 237 6.72 -16.51 18.69
CA TYR A 237 6.75 -17.90 19.14
C TYR A 237 7.75 -18.04 20.29
N ASP A 238 7.48 -18.98 21.19
CA ASP A 238 8.45 -19.41 22.20
C ASP A 238 8.32 -20.94 22.36
N PRO A 239 9.35 -21.74 22.02
CA PRO A 239 9.29 -23.19 22.15
C PRO A 239 9.30 -23.66 23.61
N ASN A 240 9.74 -22.80 24.55
CA ASN A 240 9.98 -23.16 25.95
C ASN A 240 8.91 -22.63 26.91
N SER A 241 8.00 -21.78 26.44
CA SER A 241 6.95 -21.20 27.28
C SER A 241 5.68 -20.83 26.51
N ASN A 242 4.61 -20.56 27.25
CA ASN A 242 3.36 -20.02 26.70
C ASN A 242 3.34 -18.48 26.67
N VAL A 243 4.46 -17.81 26.99
CA VAL A 243 4.57 -16.36 27.01
C VAL A 243 5.00 -15.86 25.63
N ASN A 244 4.08 -16.00 24.67
CA ASN A 244 4.30 -15.56 23.30
C ASN A 244 2.98 -15.16 22.61
N THR A 245 3.13 -14.43 21.51
CA THR A 245 2.01 -13.88 20.75
C THR A 245 1.10 -14.96 20.16
N ASP A 246 1.65 -16.00 19.53
CA ASP A 246 0.87 -17.05 18.89
C ASP A 246 -0.02 -17.81 19.89
N TYR A 247 0.54 -18.18 21.04
CA TYR A 247 -0.23 -18.79 22.12
C TYR A 247 -1.39 -17.90 22.56
N GLY A 248 -1.13 -16.62 22.79
CA GLY A 248 -2.12 -15.62 23.18
C GLY A 248 -3.26 -15.48 22.17
N ILE A 249 -2.92 -15.27 20.90
CA ILE A 249 -3.89 -15.14 19.81
C ILE A 249 -4.73 -16.41 19.68
N ARG A 250 -4.12 -17.60 19.67
CA ARG A 250 -4.88 -18.86 19.62
C ARG A 250 -5.84 -19.01 20.80
N LYS A 251 -5.43 -18.56 22.00
CA LYS A 251 -6.31 -18.58 23.18
C LYS A 251 -7.51 -17.65 23.02
N TRP A 252 -7.31 -16.39 22.62
CA TRP A 252 -8.40 -15.46 22.33
C TRP A 252 -9.41 -16.04 21.33
N LEU A 253 -8.92 -16.58 20.21
CA LEU A 253 -9.77 -17.19 19.18
C LEU A 253 -10.51 -18.43 19.69
N SER A 254 -9.81 -19.32 20.41
CA SER A 254 -10.42 -20.54 20.97
C SER A 254 -11.52 -20.27 22.01
N ARG A 255 -11.50 -19.08 22.62
CA ARG A 255 -12.50 -18.64 23.61
C ARG A 255 -13.64 -17.84 22.98
N GLY A 256 -13.70 -17.77 21.65
CA GLY A 256 -14.82 -17.18 20.91
C GLY A 256 -14.66 -15.70 20.61
N PHE A 257 -13.48 -15.12 20.81
CA PHE A 257 -13.22 -13.76 20.32
C PHE A 257 -12.98 -13.80 18.80
N PRO A 258 -13.73 -13.05 17.98
CA PRO A 258 -13.64 -13.12 16.54
C PRO A 258 -12.34 -12.48 16.03
N SER A 259 -11.69 -13.15 15.07
CA SER A 259 -10.45 -12.67 14.44
C SER A 259 -10.63 -11.30 13.79
N GLU A 260 -11.79 -11.06 13.18
CA GLU A 260 -12.19 -9.82 12.51
C GLU A 260 -12.49 -8.67 13.47
N LYS A 261 -12.35 -8.86 14.79
CA LYS A 261 -12.35 -7.77 15.79
C LYS A 261 -11.07 -7.74 16.63
N LEU A 262 -10.07 -8.55 16.30
CA LEU A 262 -8.83 -8.67 17.06
C LEU A 262 -7.68 -8.04 16.26
N VAL A 263 -6.94 -7.16 16.91
CA VAL A 263 -5.83 -6.41 16.31
C VAL A 263 -4.52 -6.78 17.01
N LEU A 264 -3.46 -7.04 16.26
CA LEU A 264 -2.16 -7.43 16.81
C LEU A 264 -1.33 -6.22 17.27
N GLY A 265 -0.89 -6.18 18.52
CA GLY A 265 0.04 -5.15 19.01
C GLY A 265 1.48 -5.39 18.57
N LEU A 266 2.18 -4.33 18.17
CA LEU A 266 3.60 -4.33 17.79
C LEU A 266 4.37 -3.28 18.59
N PRO A 267 5.51 -3.63 19.21
CA PRO A 267 6.35 -2.67 19.91
C PRO A 267 7.34 -2.01 18.94
N PHE A 268 7.36 -0.67 18.91
CA PHE A 268 8.46 0.08 18.30
C PHE A 268 9.48 0.46 19.37
N HIS A 269 9.80 -0.48 20.24
CA HIS A 269 10.77 -0.31 21.31
C HIS A 269 11.37 -1.67 21.63
N GLY A 270 12.41 -1.65 22.45
CA GLY A 270 13.08 -2.83 22.96
C GLY A 270 13.43 -2.67 24.42
N TYR A 271 14.09 -3.70 24.95
CA TYR A 271 14.63 -3.70 26.30
C TYR A 271 16.10 -4.08 26.30
N ALA A 272 16.86 -3.43 27.19
CA ALA A 272 18.29 -3.58 27.34
C ALA A 272 18.65 -4.24 28.67
N TRP A 273 19.55 -5.21 28.58
CA TRP A 273 20.12 -5.98 29.69
C TRP A 273 21.65 -5.82 29.72
N THR A 274 22.22 -5.89 30.91
CA THR A 274 23.68 -6.04 31.10
C THR A 274 24.01 -7.52 31.17
N LEU A 275 24.71 -8.07 30.19
CA LEU A 275 25.19 -9.45 30.17
C LEU A 275 26.24 -9.69 31.26
N VAL A 276 26.17 -10.86 31.90
CA VAL A 276 27.23 -11.30 32.82
C VAL A 276 28.50 -11.67 32.05
N ASN A 277 28.34 -12.32 30.88
CA ASN A 277 29.43 -12.68 29.99
C ASN A 277 29.07 -12.29 28.55
N PRO A 278 29.74 -11.29 27.94
CA PRO A 278 29.48 -10.90 26.54
C PRO A 278 29.64 -12.03 25.50
N GLY A 279 30.40 -13.09 25.83
CA GLY A 279 30.55 -14.26 24.97
C GLY A 279 29.32 -15.19 24.96
N ASP A 280 28.40 -15.04 25.93
CA ASP A 280 27.11 -15.72 25.99
C ASP A 280 26.00 -14.67 25.85
N ASN A 281 25.46 -14.54 24.64
CA ASN A 281 24.67 -13.37 24.24
C ASN A 281 23.42 -13.70 23.42
N GLY A 282 22.97 -14.95 23.50
CA GLY A 282 21.69 -15.37 22.94
C GLY A 282 20.51 -14.85 23.75
N VAL A 283 19.30 -15.21 23.31
CA VAL A 283 18.09 -15.07 24.12
C VAL A 283 18.15 -16.10 25.26
N GLY A 284 17.91 -15.68 26.49
CA GLY A 284 18.00 -16.51 27.70
C GLY A 284 19.38 -16.50 28.37
N SER A 285 20.34 -15.74 27.85
CA SER A 285 21.69 -15.65 28.41
C SER A 285 21.69 -14.92 29.77
N PRO A 286 22.58 -15.30 30.72
CA PRO A 286 22.64 -14.67 32.04
C PRO A 286 22.93 -13.16 31.97
N ALA A 287 22.14 -12.38 32.71
CA ALA A 287 22.24 -10.93 32.80
C ALA A 287 22.22 -10.45 34.27
N SER A 288 22.80 -9.28 34.53
CA SER A 288 22.82 -8.63 35.85
C SER A 288 21.79 -7.51 36.00
N GLY A 289 20.79 -7.46 35.11
CA GLY A 289 19.68 -6.49 35.13
C GLY A 289 19.80 -5.41 34.05
N LEU A 290 19.38 -4.20 34.38
CA LEU A 290 19.20 -3.06 33.46
C LEU A 290 20.48 -2.65 32.70
N ALA A 291 20.32 -2.17 31.47
CA ALA A 291 21.35 -1.48 30.69
C ALA A 291 20.75 -0.29 29.93
N VAL A 292 21.61 0.60 29.42
CA VAL A 292 21.28 1.75 28.53
C VAL A 292 20.44 2.85 29.18
N THR A 293 19.23 2.54 29.66
CA THR A 293 18.29 3.50 30.26
C THR A 293 17.90 3.10 31.69
N GLN A 294 17.25 4.00 32.42
CA GLN A 294 16.90 3.81 33.83
C GLN A 294 15.88 2.68 34.07
N ASP A 295 15.03 2.38 33.09
CA ASP A 295 14.06 1.29 33.15
C ASP A 295 14.34 0.18 32.12
N GLY A 296 15.47 0.29 31.41
CA GLY A 296 15.92 -0.63 30.37
C GLY A 296 15.15 -0.51 29.07
N SER A 297 14.09 0.31 28.98
CA SER A 297 13.35 0.50 27.73
C SER A 297 14.13 1.39 26.75
N VAL A 298 14.07 1.07 25.47
CA VAL A 298 14.81 1.80 24.42
C VAL A 298 13.92 1.96 23.19
N SER A 299 13.76 3.19 22.69
CA SER A 299 13.00 3.44 21.45
C SER A 299 13.72 2.86 20.23
N TYR A 300 12.99 2.39 19.22
CA TYR A 300 13.62 1.81 18.03
C TYR A 300 14.57 2.80 17.32
N GLN A 301 14.22 4.09 17.23
CA GLN A 301 15.11 5.14 16.72
C GLN A 301 16.43 5.25 17.49
N TYR A 302 16.39 5.11 18.82
CA TYR A 302 17.61 5.09 19.63
C TYR A 302 18.41 3.82 19.37
N ILE A 303 17.76 2.66 19.23
CA ILE A 303 18.43 1.40 18.87
C ILE A 303 19.14 1.53 17.51
N LYS A 304 18.51 2.16 16.52
CA LYS A 304 19.15 2.42 15.21
C LYS A 304 20.31 3.40 15.32
N TRP A 305 20.18 4.46 16.10
CA TRP A 305 21.30 5.37 16.40
C TRP A 305 22.45 4.64 17.10
N TYR A 306 22.13 3.81 18.11
CA TYR A 306 23.09 3.07 18.92
C TYR A 306 23.87 2.06 18.06
N THR A 307 23.17 1.27 17.25
CA THR A 307 23.79 0.29 16.35
C THR A 307 24.70 0.93 15.30
N ARG A 308 24.29 2.07 14.70
CA ARG A 308 25.11 2.86 13.77
C ARG A 308 26.36 3.42 14.43
N THR A 309 26.21 3.96 15.64
CA THR A 309 27.30 4.62 16.37
C THR A 309 28.40 3.63 16.77
N TYR A 310 28.01 2.45 17.23
CA TYR A 310 28.95 1.42 17.71
C TYR A 310 29.32 0.37 16.64
N GLY A 311 28.77 0.48 15.42
CA GLY A 311 29.08 -0.43 14.31
C GLY A 311 28.76 -1.90 14.60
N THR A 312 27.71 -2.17 15.39
CA THR A 312 27.32 -3.54 15.75
C THR A 312 26.30 -4.12 14.78
N ASN A 313 26.36 -5.44 14.60
CA ASN A 313 25.40 -6.17 13.78
C ASN A 313 24.13 -6.47 14.58
N ILE A 314 23.00 -6.40 13.88
CA ILE A 314 21.70 -6.82 14.41
C ILE A 314 21.51 -8.29 14.03
N VAL A 315 21.17 -9.11 15.01
CA VAL A 315 20.92 -10.54 14.83
C VAL A 315 19.42 -10.78 14.80
N TYR A 316 18.96 -11.45 13.75
CA TYR A 316 17.60 -11.98 13.68
C TYR A 316 17.52 -13.35 14.36
N ASN A 317 16.57 -13.51 15.28
CA ASN A 317 16.27 -14.79 15.88
C ASN A 317 14.97 -15.34 15.29
N ALA A 318 15.08 -16.26 14.32
CA ALA A 318 13.92 -16.86 13.65
C ALA A 318 13.06 -17.75 14.58
N THR A 319 13.62 -18.28 15.67
CA THR A 319 12.88 -19.10 16.65
C THR A 319 11.83 -18.26 17.38
N TYR A 320 12.20 -17.04 17.77
CA TYR A 320 11.33 -16.13 18.53
C TYR A 320 10.66 -15.06 17.65
N VAL A 321 11.17 -14.84 16.44
CA VAL A 321 10.78 -13.75 15.52
C VAL A 321 10.96 -12.38 16.19
N VAL A 322 12.19 -12.16 16.64
CA VAL A 322 12.67 -10.91 17.23
C VAL A 322 14.10 -10.65 16.78
N ASN A 323 14.57 -9.43 16.99
CA ASN A 323 15.94 -9.00 16.75
C ASN A 323 16.65 -8.71 18.07
N TYR A 324 17.97 -8.79 18.06
CA TYR A 324 18.78 -8.25 19.14
C TYR A 324 20.13 -7.75 18.64
N CYS A 325 20.76 -6.87 19.41
CA CYS A 325 22.15 -6.44 19.17
C CYS A 325 22.94 -6.43 20.47
N VAL A 326 24.27 -6.52 20.35
CA VAL A 326 25.20 -6.54 21.49
C VAL A 326 26.30 -5.50 21.29
N VAL A 327 26.53 -4.67 22.30
CA VAL A 327 27.63 -3.69 22.35
C VAL A 327 28.29 -3.79 23.72
N GLY A 328 29.53 -4.30 23.77
CA GLY A 328 30.18 -4.62 25.03
C GLY A 328 29.35 -5.63 25.84
N ALA A 329 28.95 -5.27 27.05
CA ALA A 329 28.04 -6.07 27.87
C ALA A 329 26.56 -5.70 27.70
N SER A 330 26.21 -4.69 26.89
CA SER A 330 24.81 -4.32 26.67
C SER A 330 24.19 -5.18 25.59
N TRP A 331 23.13 -5.90 25.95
CA TRP A 331 22.28 -6.68 25.03
C TRP A 331 20.93 -5.99 24.90
N ILE A 332 20.46 -5.73 23.68
CA ILE A 332 19.18 -5.05 23.44
C ILE A 332 18.32 -5.93 22.54
N GLY A 333 17.15 -6.35 23.03
CA GLY A 333 16.15 -7.12 22.26
C GLY A 333 15.01 -6.23 21.81
N PHE A 334 14.59 -6.34 20.55
CA PHE A 334 13.59 -5.49 19.89
C PHE A 334 13.03 -6.15 18.61
N ASP A 335 12.08 -5.50 17.94
CA ASP A 335 11.68 -5.89 16.58
C ASP A 335 12.34 -4.98 15.52
N ASP A 336 13.03 -5.56 14.55
CA ASP A 336 13.47 -4.86 13.33
C ASP A 336 12.54 -5.21 12.14
N VAL A 337 12.82 -4.64 10.96
CA VAL A 337 12.01 -4.71 9.74
C VAL A 337 11.54 -6.12 9.40
N GLU A 338 12.40 -7.13 9.51
CA GLU A 338 12.08 -8.51 9.17
C GLU A 338 11.12 -9.17 10.19
N ALA A 339 11.27 -8.89 11.49
CA ALA A 339 10.36 -9.35 12.52
C ALA A 339 8.98 -8.70 12.36
N VAL A 340 8.94 -7.39 12.10
CA VAL A 340 7.68 -6.67 11.82
C VAL A 340 6.98 -7.25 10.58
N LYS A 341 7.69 -7.41 9.45
CA LYS A 341 7.13 -8.03 8.24
C LYS A 341 6.55 -9.42 8.52
N THR A 342 7.27 -10.23 9.30
CA THR A 342 6.83 -11.59 9.67
C THR A 342 5.58 -11.58 10.54
N LYS A 343 5.51 -10.69 11.54
CA LYS A 343 4.33 -10.53 12.41
C LYS A 343 3.11 -10.00 11.66
N ILE A 344 3.31 -9.13 10.67
CA ILE A 344 2.25 -8.68 9.76
C ILE A 344 1.75 -9.81 8.87
N ALA A 345 2.64 -10.63 8.32
CA ALA A 345 2.24 -11.81 7.56
C ALA A 345 1.43 -12.79 8.43
N TYR A 346 1.87 -13.01 9.66
CA TYR A 346 1.14 -13.79 10.66
C TYR A 346 -0.25 -13.23 10.95
N ALA A 347 -0.39 -11.91 11.18
CA ALA A 347 -1.68 -11.29 11.43
C ALA A 347 -2.67 -11.49 10.26
N LYS A 348 -2.17 -11.38 9.02
CA LYS A 348 -2.94 -11.67 7.80
C LYS A 348 -3.33 -13.14 7.70
N GLU A 349 -2.40 -14.07 7.98
CA GLU A 349 -2.67 -15.51 8.00
C GLU A 349 -3.77 -15.88 9.00
N LYS A 350 -3.71 -15.31 10.20
CA LYS A 350 -4.73 -15.49 11.25
C LYS A 350 -6.02 -14.71 11.01
N LYS A 351 -6.13 -14.00 9.88
CA LYS A 351 -7.28 -13.17 9.50
C LYS A 351 -7.65 -12.14 10.57
N LEU A 352 -6.64 -11.62 11.28
CA LEU A 352 -6.83 -10.56 12.27
C LEU A 352 -7.28 -9.28 11.56
N LEU A 353 -8.03 -8.45 12.28
CA LEU A 353 -8.57 -7.19 11.76
C LEU A 353 -7.47 -6.20 11.35
N GLY A 354 -6.27 -6.33 11.93
CA GLY A 354 -5.18 -5.40 11.68
C GLY A 354 -4.03 -5.51 12.68
N TYR A 355 -3.24 -4.44 12.76
CA TYR A 355 -2.21 -4.24 13.77
C TYR A 355 -2.33 -2.86 14.45
N ASN A 356 -1.76 -2.77 15.65
CA ASN A 356 -1.62 -1.54 16.42
C ASN A 356 -0.18 -1.38 16.91
N VAL A 357 0.36 -0.18 16.84
CA VAL A 357 1.76 0.10 17.21
C VAL A 357 1.87 0.84 18.54
N PHE A 358 2.81 0.43 19.40
CA PHE A 358 3.23 1.18 20.59
C PHE A 358 4.75 1.47 20.56
N GLN A 359 5.20 2.68 20.26
CA GLN A 359 4.44 3.82 19.79
C GLN A 359 5.07 4.43 18.54
N VAL A 360 4.25 5.15 17.77
CA VAL A 360 4.54 5.55 16.39
C VAL A 360 5.83 6.35 16.26
N ILE A 361 6.07 7.25 17.19
CA ILE A 361 7.25 8.15 17.21
C ILE A 361 8.55 7.48 17.60
N ASN A 362 8.51 6.23 18.10
CA ASN A 362 9.73 5.53 18.40
C ASN A 362 10.37 4.95 17.13
N ASP A 363 9.67 4.98 15.99
CA ASP A 363 10.18 4.50 14.72
C ASP A 363 11.37 5.36 14.22
N ASP A 364 12.27 4.76 13.43
CA ASP A 364 13.36 5.45 12.78
C ASP A 364 12.95 5.81 11.35
N ASN A 365 12.58 7.08 11.12
CA ASN A 365 12.18 7.57 9.80
C ASN A 365 11.05 6.72 9.16
N TRP A 366 10.08 6.29 9.97
CA TRP A 366 8.92 5.50 9.56
C TRP A 366 9.25 4.12 8.94
N VAL A 367 10.45 3.57 9.18
CA VAL A 367 10.89 2.34 8.53
C VAL A 367 10.08 1.12 8.95
N LEU A 368 9.76 0.98 10.25
CA LEU A 368 8.90 -0.10 10.73
C LEU A 368 7.45 0.12 10.30
N SER A 369 7.00 1.36 10.29
CA SER A 369 5.66 1.77 9.83
C SER A 369 5.44 1.39 8.37
N ARG A 370 6.40 1.70 7.47
CA ARG A 370 6.37 1.30 6.06
C ARG A 370 6.42 -0.22 5.88
N ALA A 371 7.30 -0.88 6.62
CA ALA A 371 7.39 -2.33 6.64
C ALA A 371 6.07 -2.99 7.06
N ALA A 372 5.38 -2.40 8.04
CA ALA A 372 4.08 -2.88 8.50
C ALA A 372 2.95 -2.56 7.53
N HIS A 373 3.00 -1.39 6.89
CA HIS A 373 2.03 -0.96 5.88
C HIS A 373 2.05 -1.86 4.64
N GLY A 374 3.19 -2.50 4.36
CA GLY A 374 3.40 -3.34 3.19
C GLY A 374 4.05 -2.60 2.02
N GLU A 375 4.66 -1.44 2.28
CA GLU A 375 5.61 -0.85 1.33
C GLU A 375 6.88 -1.72 1.34
N GLU A 376 7.11 -2.43 0.23
CA GLU A 376 8.36 -3.15 0.04
C GLU A 376 9.52 -2.15 0.01
N ILE A 377 10.39 -2.20 1.03
CA ILE A 377 11.72 -1.59 0.99
C ILE A 377 12.63 -2.29 -0.06
N ASP A 378 12.13 -3.33 -0.75
CA ASP A 378 12.82 -4.18 -1.73
C ASP A 378 12.67 -3.72 -3.19
N GLN A 379 12.72 -2.41 -3.46
CA GLN A 379 12.61 -1.93 -4.84
C GLN A 379 13.78 -2.36 -5.76
N ASP A 380 14.92 -2.80 -5.20
CA ASP A 380 16.06 -3.29 -5.99
C ASP A 380 16.09 -4.82 -6.15
N ASN A 381 15.70 -5.59 -5.12
CA ASN A 381 15.77 -7.06 -5.16
C ASN A 381 14.57 -7.71 -5.86
N ASN A 382 13.36 -7.20 -5.67
CA ASN A 382 12.17 -7.79 -6.31
C ASN A 382 12.12 -7.51 -7.82
N ARG A 383 12.66 -6.38 -8.28
CA ARG A 383 12.79 -6.10 -9.71
C ARG A 383 13.76 -7.06 -10.39
N LYS A 384 14.86 -7.40 -9.72
CA LYS A 384 15.85 -8.39 -10.19
C LYS A 384 15.29 -9.82 -10.14
N SER A 385 14.60 -10.21 -9.08
CA SER A 385 13.96 -11.54 -8.97
C SER A 385 12.79 -11.74 -9.93
N LEU A 386 11.94 -10.72 -10.15
CA LEU A 386 10.87 -10.77 -11.16
C LEU A 386 11.44 -10.87 -12.57
N LEU A 387 12.52 -10.14 -12.88
CA LEU A 387 13.20 -10.29 -14.16
C LEU A 387 13.79 -11.69 -14.34
N ILE A 388 14.39 -12.29 -13.30
CA ILE A 388 14.93 -13.66 -13.35
C ILE A 388 13.84 -14.73 -13.59
N ILE A 389 12.59 -14.50 -13.16
CA ILE A 389 11.48 -15.44 -13.37
C ILE A 389 10.75 -15.16 -14.69
N ILE A 390 10.54 -13.89 -15.05
CA ILE A 390 9.78 -13.50 -16.24
C ILE A 390 10.59 -13.76 -17.52
N LEU A 391 11.92 -13.55 -17.52
CA LEU A 391 12.74 -13.73 -18.72
C LEU A 391 12.74 -15.19 -19.23
N PRO A 392 12.95 -16.22 -18.39
CA PRO A 392 12.89 -17.61 -18.83
C PRO A 392 11.49 -18.03 -19.26
N ILE A 393 10.46 -17.60 -18.54
CA ILE A 393 9.06 -17.92 -18.87
C ILE A 393 8.68 -17.27 -20.21
N ALA A 394 9.07 -16.02 -20.45
CA ALA A 394 8.87 -15.35 -21.73
C ALA A 394 9.66 -16.02 -22.86
N LEU A 395 10.91 -16.44 -22.61
CA LEU A 395 11.74 -17.17 -23.57
C LEU A 395 11.18 -18.55 -23.94
N ILE A 396 10.40 -19.18 -23.06
CA ILE A 396 9.75 -20.48 -23.33
C ILE A 396 8.37 -20.28 -23.97
N LEU A 397 7.56 -19.35 -23.46
CA LEU A 397 6.20 -19.12 -23.95
C LEU A 397 6.16 -18.37 -25.28
N ALA A 398 7.10 -17.47 -25.57
CA ALA A 398 7.16 -16.76 -26.86
C ALA A 398 7.36 -17.70 -28.07
N PRO A 399 8.31 -18.66 -28.08
CA PRO A 399 8.40 -19.62 -29.17
C PRO A 399 7.23 -20.60 -29.19
N LEU A 400 6.68 -21.01 -28.04
CA LEU A 400 5.49 -21.87 -27.98
C LEU A 400 4.25 -21.18 -28.58
N THR A 401 4.03 -19.90 -28.24
CA THR A 401 2.96 -19.09 -28.82
C THR A 401 3.21 -18.80 -30.29
N LEU A 402 4.45 -18.55 -30.73
CA LEU A 402 4.80 -18.42 -32.15
C LEU A 402 4.59 -19.72 -32.92
N ILE A 403 4.92 -20.88 -32.34
CA ILE A 403 4.69 -22.21 -32.93
C ILE A 403 3.20 -22.50 -33.01
N ILE A 404 2.43 -22.22 -31.94
CA ILE A 404 0.97 -22.37 -31.93
C ILE A 404 0.34 -21.42 -32.95
N CYS A 405 0.75 -20.15 -33.00
CA CYS A 405 0.32 -19.18 -34.00
C CYS A 405 0.71 -19.60 -35.42
N TYR A 406 1.89 -20.21 -35.61
CA TYR A 406 2.32 -20.76 -36.90
C TYR A 406 1.49 -21.99 -37.30
N LEU A 407 1.17 -22.89 -36.39
CA LEU A 407 0.34 -24.08 -36.65
C LEU A 407 -1.13 -23.70 -36.88
N LEU A 408 -1.66 -22.72 -36.13
CA LEU A 408 -2.99 -22.14 -36.33
C LEU A 408 -3.05 -21.33 -37.63
N ARG A 409 -2.03 -20.51 -37.95
CA ARG A 409 -1.89 -19.87 -39.27
C ARG A 409 -1.78 -20.91 -40.36
N ARG A 410 -1.08 -22.03 -40.18
CA ARG A 410 -0.96 -23.10 -41.19
C ARG A 410 -2.28 -23.84 -41.42
N LYS A 411 -3.10 -24.03 -40.37
CA LYS A 411 -4.47 -24.56 -40.50
C LYS A 411 -5.42 -23.54 -41.16
N VAL A 412 -5.31 -22.27 -40.82
CA VAL A 412 -6.11 -21.19 -41.42
C VAL A 412 -5.66 -20.88 -42.85
N LEU A 413 -4.37 -20.95 -43.19
CA LEU A 413 -3.83 -20.76 -44.55
C LEU A 413 -4.12 -21.95 -45.46
N LYS A 414 -4.17 -23.19 -44.94
CA LYS A 414 -4.69 -24.34 -45.71
C LYS A 414 -6.20 -24.28 -45.96
N SER A 415 -6.95 -23.49 -45.17
CA SER A 415 -8.40 -23.32 -45.31
C SER A 415 -8.83 -21.99 -45.93
N LYS A 416 -7.98 -20.95 -45.93
CA LYS A 416 -8.31 -19.59 -46.42
C LYS A 416 -7.33 -19.07 -47.49
N GLY A 417 -6.24 -19.79 -47.76
CA GLY A 417 -5.30 -19.45 -48.86
C GLY A 417 -5.84 -19.74 -50.25
N LEU A 418 -7.02 -20.36 -50.38
CA LEU A 418 -7.69 -20.59 -51.66
C LEU A 418 -8.88 -19.65 -51.92
N ASP A 419 -9.38 -18.92 -50.91
CA ASP A 419 -10.62 -18.14 -51.06
C ASP A 419 -10.41 -16.64 -51.34
N TYR A 420 -9.29 -16.02 -50.95
CA TYR A 420 -9.11 -14.56 -51.15
C TYR A 420 -8.43 -14.18 -52.47
N LEU A 421 -7.66 -15.09 -53.09
CA LEU A 421 -7.10 -14.91 -54.44
C LEU A 421 -8.08 -15.30 -55.56
N TYR A 422 -9.20 -15.95 -55.23
CA TYR A 422 -10.28 -16.24 -56.18
C TYR A 422 -11.26 -15.06 -56.37
N SER A 423 -11.31 -14.11 -55.43
CA SER A 423 -12.24 -12.97 -55.48
C SER A 423 -11.77 -11.81 -56.36
N CYS A 424 -10.47 -11.66 -56.61
CA CYS A 424 -9.92 -10.56 -57.44
C CYS A 424 -9.64 -10.97 -58.90
N ARG A 425 -10.10 -12.15 -59.34
CA ARG A 425 -9.87 -12.64 -60.72
C ARG A 425 -11.07 -12.44 -61.65
N ASN A 426 -12.20 -11.96 -61.14
CA ASN A 426 -13.39 -11.69 -61.94
C ASN A 426 -13.86 -10.25 -61.72
N THR A 427 -13.50 -9.37 -62.64
CA THR A 427 -14.36 -8.31 -63.20
C THR A 427 -13.60 -7.66 -64.34
N ASN A 428 -14.06 -7.91 -65.57
CA ASN A 428 -13.58 -7.23 -66.76
C ASN A 428 -14.43 -5.98 -67.03
N THR A 429 -13.71 -4.87 -67.25
CA THR A 429 -13.92 -3.79 -68.24
C THR A 429 -15.12 -2.82 -68.19
N SER A 430 -14.75 -1.59 -68.60
CA SER A 430 -15.51 -0.40 -69.05
C SER A 430 -16.21 0.40 -67.94
N GLU A 431 -16.09 1.72 -67.83
CA GLU A 431 -16.00 2.78 -68.85
C GLU A 431 -15.15 3.99 -68.38
N ALA A 432 -14.78 4.81 -69.35
CA ALA A 432 -14.03 6.05 -69.24
C ALA A 432 -14.89 7.22 -68.70
N GLU A 433 -14.26 8.23 -68.09
CA GLU A 433 -14.16 9.58 -68.68
C GLU A 433 -13.48 10.62 -67.77
N ASN A 434 -13.02 11.66 -68.45
CA ASN A 434 -12.19 12.78 -68.04
C ASN A 434 -12.79 13.65 -66.90
N ASN A 435 -11.92 14.29 -66.11
CA ASN A 435 -11.86 15.75 -66.12
C ASN A 435 -10.64 16.32 -65.38
N GLU A 436 -10.05 17.30 -66.05
CA GLU A 436 -9.05 18.23 -65.53
C GLU A 436 -9.58 19.03 -64.34
N SER A 437 -8.62 19.49 -63.53
CA SER A 437 -8.43 20.91 -63.15
C SER A 437 -8.35 21.20 -61.64
N ASN A 438 -7.28 21.94 -61.34
CA ASN A 438 -7.15 22.92 -60.27
C ASN A 438 -7.23 22.44 -58.83
N ALA A 439 -6.07 22.04 -58.28
CA ALA A 439 -5.80 22.26 -56.86
C ALA A 439 -5.30 23.71 -56.69
N PRO A 440 -6.11 24.64 -56.13
CA PRO A 440 -5.67 25.99 -55.85
C PRO A 440 -4.87 25.92 -54.55
N ASN A 441 -3.56 26.18 -54.63
CA ASN A 441 -2.64 26.58 -53.53
C ASN A 441 -1.19 26.06 -53.68
N LEU A 442 -0.72 25.69 -54.88
CA LEU A 442 0.72 25.46 -55.06
C LEU A 442 1.47 26.78 -55.21
N GLN A 443 2.10 27.26 -54.13
CA GLN A 443 3.11 28.31 -54.22
C GLN A 443 4.40 27.72 -54.82
N VAL A 444 4.78 28.23 -55.99
CA VAL A 444 6.04 27.85 -56.66
C VAL A 444 7.16 28.79 -56.20
N PHE A 445 8.22 28.24 -55.64
CA PHE A 445 9.44 28.99 -55.30
C PHE A 445 10.53 28.72 -56.33
N SER A 446 11.24 29.76 -56.77
CA SER A 446 12.37 29.58 -57.69
C SER A 446 13.56 28.93 -56.96
N PHE A 447 14.38 28.18 -57.71
CA PHE A 447 15.57 27.53 -57.16
C PHE A 447 16.51 28.50 -56.45
N ASN A 448 16.66 29.73 -56.97
CA ASN A 448 17.48 30.76 -56.33
C ASN A 448 16.92 31.17 -54.96
N LYS A 449 15.59 31.27 -54.81
CA LYS A 449 14.94 31.57 -53.53
C LYS A 449 15.18 30.46 -52.50
N ILE A 450 15.11 29.20 -52.94
CA ILE A 450 15.36 28.03 -52.08
C ILE A 450 16.84 27.98 -51.67
N LYS A 451 17.75 28.22 -52.61
CA LYS A 451 19.20 28.27 -52.37
C LYS A 451 19.58 29.36 -51.38
N GLU A 452 18.93 30.52 -51.46
CA GLU A 452 19.15 31.63 -50.53
C GLU A 452 18.58 31.31 -49.13
N ALA A 453 17.33 30.83 -49.06
CA ALA A 453 16.68 30.48 -47.79
C ALA A 453 17.39 29.38 -47.01
N THR A 454 18.06 28.46 -47.70
CA THR A 454 18.83 27.36 -47.09
C THR A 454 20.29 27.73 -46.81
N ASN A 455 20.67 29.00 -47.03
CA ASN A 455 22.06 29.46 -46.98
C ASN A 455 22.99 28.53 -47.78
N ASN A 456 22.68 28.39 -49.07
CA ASN A 456 23.35 27.51 -50.02
C ASN A 456 23.36 26.04 -49.59
N PHE A 457 22.23 25.54 -49.08
CA PHE A 457 22.07 24.18 -48.56
C PHE A 457 23.06 23.84 -47.43
N SER A 458 23.30 24.80 -46.54
CA SER A 458 24.05 24.61 -45.30
C SER A 458 23.44 23.48 -44.46
N ASN A 459 24.29 22.64 -43.86
CA ASN A 459 23.85 21.57 -42.96
C ASN A 459 23.03 22.07 -41.77
N ASN A 460 23.17 23.35 -41.39
CA ASN A 460 22.43 23.95 -40.28
C ASN A 460 21.06 24.51 -40.68
N ASN A 461 20.74 24.58 -41.99
CA ASN A 461 19.51 25.16 -42.53
C ASN A 461 18.82 24.20 -43.52
N LYS A 462 18.68 22.93 -43.11
CA LYS A 462 17.98 21.92 -43.93
C LYS A 462 16.48 22.17 -43.91
N LEU A 463 15.86 22.20 -45.10
CA LEU A 463 14.40 22.25 -45.20
C LEU A 463 13.82 20.93 -44.68
N GLY A 464 13.01 21.01 -43.61
CA GLY A 464 12.35 19.86 -43.00
C GLY A 464 13.11 19.19 -41.84
N GLU A 465 14.10 19.87 -41.24
CA GLU A 465 14.75 19.39 -40.01
C GLU A 465 13.94 19.81 -38.77
N GLY A 466 13.30 18.84 -38.09
CA GLY A 466 12.54 19.05 -36.85
C GLY A 466 11.18 18.35 -36.82
N GLY A 467 11.09 17.19 -36.16
CA GLY A 467 9.85 16.44 -35.86
C GLY A 467 9.45 15.41 -36.94
N PHE A 468 8.95 14.24 -36.51
CA PHE A 468 8.59 13.09 -37.37
C PHE A 468 7.92 13.52 -38.68
N GLY A 469 8.68 13.49 -39.78
CA GLY A 469 8.21 13.96 -41.09
C GLY A 469 6.99 13.16 -41.58
N ILE A 470 6.03 13.84 -42.19
CA ILE A 470 4.79 13.25 -42.75
C ILE A 470 5.04 12.03 -43.64
N VAL A 471 6.18 12.00 -44.35
CA VAL A 471 6.60 10.88 -45.21
C VAL A 471 6.93 9.63 -44.39
N TYR A 472 7.57 9.79 -43.24
CA TYR A 472 7.89 8.68 -42.35
C TYR A 472 6.63 8.12 -41.68
N LYS A 473 5.70 9.01 -41.28
CA LYS A 473 4.37 8.60 -40.77
C LYS A 473 3.59 7.80 -41.83
N ALA A 474 3.64 8.24 -43.09
CA ALA A 474 3.01 7.54 -44.20
C ALA A 474 3.59 6.13 -44.42
N TYR A 475 4.93 5.98 -44.35
CA TYR A 475 5.59 4.67 -44.44
C TYR A 475 5.18 3.72 -43.30
N GLN A 476 5.19 4.20 -42.04
CA GLN A 476 4.78 3.37 -40.90
C GLN A 476 3.33 2.90 -41.01
N MET A 477 2.42 3.80 -41.40
CA MET A 477 1.00 3.45 -41.60
C MET A 477 0.82 2.45 -42.75
N TRP A 478 1.58 2.63 -43.83
CA TRP A 478 1.59 1.69 -44.95
C TRP A 478 2.10 0.30 -44.53
N GLU A 479 3.23 0.22 -43.80
CA GLU A 479 3.87 -1.03 -43.34
C GLU A 479 2.95 -1.87 -42.45
N VAL A 480 2.16 -1.24 -41.59
CA VAL A 480 1.20 -1.92 -40.69
C VAL A 480 -0.16 -2.19 -41.33
N GLY A 481 -0.32 -1.92 -42.64
CA GLY A 481 -1.56 -2.15 -43.39
C GLY A 481 -2.67 -1.13 -43.11
N LYS A 482 -2.32 0.03 -42.54
CA LYS A 482 -3.23 1.14 -42.18
C LYS A 482 -3.08 2.36 -43.08
N GLY A 483 -2.46 2.22 -44.26
CA GLY A 483 -2.19 3.35 -45.15
C GLY A 483 -3.43 4.14 -45.58
N VAL A 484 -4.63 3.54 -45.55
CA VAL A 484 -5.90 4.24 -45.81
C VAL A 484 -6.21 5.34 -44.80
N GLU A 485 -5.78 5.18 -43.55
CA GLU A 485 -5.96 6.18 -42.48
C GLU A 485 -5.06 7.42 -42.68
N PHE A 486 -4.11 7.37 -43.62
CA PHE A 486 -3.24 8.49 -43.96
C PHE A 486 -3.88 9.46 -44.98
N PHE A 487 -4.85 9.01 -45.77
CA PHE A 487 -5.42 9.83 -46.83
C PHE A 487 -6.32 10.92 -46.29
N ASP A 488 -6.29 12.07 -46.96
CA ASP A 488 -7.25 13.14 -46.69
C ASP A 488 -8.67 12.64 -47.01
N PRO A 489 -9.65 12.82 -46.11
CA PRO A 489 -11.03 12.38 -46.33
C PRO A 489 -11.70 12.99 -47.57
N SER A 490 -11.15 14.07 -48.13
CA SER A 490 -11.63 14.67 -49.38
C SER A 490 -11.24 13.89 -50.65
N LEU A 491 -10.34 12.91 -50.54
CA LEU A 491 -9.95 12.03 -51.64
C LEU A 491 -10.90 10.82 -51.73
N ASP A 492 -11.62 10.71 -52.86
CA ASP A 492 -12.56 9.62 -53.12
C ASP A 492 -11.90 8.51 -53.96
N ASP A 493 -11.89 7.28 -53.44
CA ASP A 493 -11.45 6.08 -54.18
C ASP A 493 -12.58 5.09 -54.47
N SER A 494 -13.84 5.49 -54.27
CA SER A 494 -15.03 4.64 -54.41
C SER A 494 -15.15 3.97 -55.79
N SER A 495 -14.60 4.60 -56.83
CA SER A 495 -14.56 4.06 -58.20
C SER A 495 -13.49 3.00 -58.45
N SER A 496 -12.48 2.89 -57.58
CA SER A 496 -11.43 1.86 -57.65
C SER A 496 -10.69 1.74 -56.31
N PRO A 497 -11.05 0.76 -55.46
CA PRO A 497 -10.62 0.61 -54.05
C PRO A 497 -9.12 0.42 -53.77
N CYS A 498 -8.26 0.67 -54.75
CA CYS A 498 -6.82 0.47 -54.68
C CYS A 498 -6.01 1.64 -55.27
N LYS A 499 -6.64 2.66 -55.88
CA LYS A 499 -5.92 3.75 -56.56
C LYS A 499 -5.10 4.59 -55.59
N LEU A 500 -5.69 5.01 -54.47
CA LEU A 500 -4.99 5.86 -53.49
C LEU A 500 -3.84 5.10 -52.82
N TYR A 501 -4.07 3.85 -52.44
CA TYR A 501 -3.03 3.00 -51.87
C TYR A 501 -1.88 2.74 -52.86
N LYS A 502 -2.20 2.60 -54.15
CA LYS A 502 -1.23 2.51 -55.25
C LYS A 502 -0.39 3.78 -55.35
N CYS A 503 -1.02 4.94 -55.35
CA CYS A 503 -0.33 6.24 -55.38
C CYS A 503 0.58 6.43 -54.16
N LEU A 504 0.14 6.03 -52.97
CA LEU A 504 0.95 6.07 -51.76
C LEU A 504 2.21 5.20 -51.90
N GLN A 505 2.07 3.98 -52.40
CA GLN A 505 3.20 3.07 -52.60
C GLN A 505 4.19 3.60 -53.65
N VAL A 506 3.70 4.16 -54.76
CA VAL A 506 4.56 4.80 -55.77
C VAL A 506 5.26 6.03 -55.18
N ALA A 507 4.56 6.87 -54.42
CA ALA A 507 5.16 8.04 -53.78
C ALA A 507 6.29 7.65 -52.80
N LEU A 508 6.10 6.58 -52.02
CA LEU A 508 7.12 6.05 -51.13
C LEU A 508 8.35 5.52 -51.89
N LEU A 509 8.18 4.93 -53.08
CA LEU A 509 9.30 4.53 -53.95
C LEU A 509 10.07 5.74 -54.52
N CYS A 510 9.42 6.88 -54.74
CA CYS A 510 10.07 8.07 -55.26
C CYS A 510 11.02 8.75 -54.26
N VAL A 511 10.84 8.49 -52.96
CA VAL A 511 11.58 9.13 -51.86
C VAL A 511 12.58 8.19 -51.18
N GLN A 512 12.97 7.11 -51.85
CA GLN A 512 13.97 6.17 -51.35
C GLN A 512 15.33 6.84 -51.16
N GLU A 513 16.11 6.41 -50.17
CA GLU A 513 17.40 7.03 -49.84
C GLU A 513 18.39 6.99 -51.01
N SER A 514 18.63 5.80 -51.57
CA SER A 514 19.45 5.66 -52.76
C SER A 514 18.70 6.14 -54.00
N PRO A 515 19.27 7.04 -54.82
CA PRO A 515 18.69 7.44 -56.10
C PRO A 515 18.43 6.28 -57.06
N GLU A 516 19.24 5.22 -56.98
CA GLU A 516 19.13 4.04 -57.85
C GLU A 516 17.89 3.19 -57.55
N ASN A 517 17.34 3.31 -56.34
CA ASN A 517 16.12 2.61 -55.92
C ASN A 517 14.85 3.40 -56.26
N ARG A 518 14.98 4.61 -56.82
CA ARG A 518 13.84 5.45 -57.21
C ARG A 518 13.44 5.12 -58.64
N PRO A 519 12.14 4.92 -58.92
CA PRO A 519 11.68 4.65 -60.27
C PRO A 519 11.90 5.87 -61.16
N THR A 520 12.19 5.61 -62.43
CA THR A 520 12.21 6.64 -63.46
C THR A 520 10.82 7.21 -63.69
N MET A 521 10.73 8.43 -64.23
CA MET A 521 9.42 9.04 -64.57
C MET A 521 8.60 8.17 -65.54
N LEU A 522 9.25 7.41 -66.42
CA LEU A 522 8.58 6.48 -67.33
C LEU A 522 7.97 5.29 -66.59
N GLU A 523 8.66 4.77 -65.58
CA GLU A 523 8.17 3.68 -64.73
C GLU A 523 7.01 4.16 -63.85
N ILE A 524 7.12 5.36 -63.26
CA ILE A 524 6.04 5.99 -62.49
C ILE A 524 4.78 6.13 -63.35
N TYR A 525 4.92 6.71 -64.55
CA TYR A 525 3.79 6.88 -65.47
C TYR A 525 3.14 5.54 -65.81
N SER A 526 3.95 4.49 -66.04
CA SER A 526 3.44 3.16 -66.32
C SER A 526 2.76 2.51 -65.10
N MET A 527 3.27 2.71 -63.89
CA MET A 527 2.68 2.18 -62.65
C MET A 527 1.33 2.85 -62.33
N LEU A 528 1.19 4.14 -62.62
CA LEU A 528 -0.05 4.89 -62.37
C LEU A 528 -1.12 4.65 -63.45
N LYS A 529 -0.71 4.34 -64.70
CA LYS A 529 -1.65 4.10 -65.81
C LYS A 529 -2.23 2.70 -65.83
N ASP A 530 -1.46 1.68 -65.45
CA ASP A 530 -1.90 0.28 -65.47
C ASP A 530 -2.19 -0.18 -64.04
N GLU A 531 -3.47 -0.38 -63.71
CA GLU A 531 -3.92 -0.80 -62.38
C GLU A 531 -3.38 -2.17 -61.96
N THR A 532 -3.08 -3.05 -62.92
CA THR A 532 -2.64 -4.43 -62.67
C THR A 532 -1.13 -4.60 -62.57
N LYS A 533 -0.36 -3.57 -62.96
CA LYS A 533 1.11 -3.62 -62.92
C LYS A 533 1.60 -3.75 -61.47
N ALA A 534 2.41 -4.78 -61.23
CA ALA A 534 3.06 -5.02 -59.94
C ALA A 534 4.01 -3.86 -59.60
N ILE A 535 3.85 -3.31 -58.39
CA ILE A 535 4.72 -2.26 -57.84
C ILE A 535 5.66 -2.89 -56.82
N GLY A 536 6.93 -2.45 -56.85
CA GLY A 536 7.94 -2.85 -55.87
C GLY A 536 7.58 -2.43 -54.45
N THR A 537 8.19 -3.07 -53.46
CA THR A 537 7.98 -2.77 -52.04
C THR A 537 8.91 -1.62 -51.62
N PRO A 538 8.40 -0.45 -51.20
CA PRO A 538 9.24 0.62 -50.67
C PRO A 538 10.01 0.18 -49.43
N THR A 539 11.26 0.62 -49.32
CA THR A 539 12.02 0.51 -48.07
C THR A 539 11.90 1.80 -47.25
N ARG A 540 12.41 1.79 -46.01
CA ARG A 540 12.33 2.91 -45.08
C ARG A 540 12.88 4.21 -45.72
N PRO A 541 12.11 5.33 -45.75
CA PRO A 541 12.55 6.58 -46.37
C PRO A 541 13.73 7.24 -45.64
N ALA A 542 14.58 7.94 -46.38
CA ALA A 542 15.81 8.58 -45.89
C ALA A 542 15.60 9.64 -44.80
N PHE A 543 14.47 10.36 -44.86
CA PHE A 543 14.13 11.42 -43.93
C PHE A 543 13.47 10.86 -42.68
N SER A 544 14.21 9.98 -41.98
CA SER A 544 13.82 9.46 -40.68
C SER A 544 14.90 9.75 -39.66
N LEU A 545 14.83 10.93 -39.02
CA LEU A 545 15.20 11.15 -37.63
C LEU A 545 14.31 12.25 -37.07
#